data_AF-A0A532AJG2-F1
#
_entry.id   AF-A0A532AJG2-F1
#
_cell.length_a   1.000
_cell.length_b   1.000
_cell.length_c   1.000
_cell.angle_alpha   90.00
_cell.angle_beta   90.00
_cell.angle_gamma   90.00
#
_symmetry.space_group_name_H-M   'P 1'
#
loop_
_entity.id
_entity.type
_entity.pdbx_description
1 polymer ?
#
loop_
_entity_poly.entity_id
_entity_poly.type
_entity_poly.pdbx_seq_one_letter_code
_entity_poly.pdbx_strand_id
1 'polypeptide(L)'
;LKAFRESGRTAELGLLPCGTGIDFARGLGLSNDVDLTLKRIAEAKGRKVDAGCISYVDDHGALASRHFINIASLGLSGATDRAVNADKRKGKVSAKALFYWRTVWEFLRYRFQDVAIT
;
A
#
# COMPACT_ATOMS: atom_id res chain seq x y z
N LEU A 1 9.97 -4.01 20.72
CA LEU A 1 9.62 -4.64 19.42
C LEU A 1 8.16 -5.09 19.44
N LYS A 2 7.24 -4.22 19.01
CA LYS A 2 5.78 -4.46 19.00
C LYS A 2 5.41 -5.64 18.08
N ALA A 3 6.12 -5.78 16.95
CA ALA A 3 5.97 -6.88 16.00
C ALA A 3 6.13 -8.29 16.62
N PHE A 4 7.00 -8.46 17.62
CA PHE A 4 7.18 -9.75 18.29
C PHE A 4 6.03 -10.10 19.26
N ARG A 5 5.25 -9.10 19.70
CA ARG A 5 4.11 -9.29 20.62
C ARG A 5 2.79 -9.57 19.90
N GLU A 6 2.71 -9.34 18.60
CA GLU A 6 1.47 -9.51 17.81
C GLU A 6 1.27 -10.94 17.28
N SER A 7 2.18 -11.88 17.58
CA SER A 7 2.17 -13.25 17.05
C SER A 7 1.18 -14.21 17.74
N GLY A 8 0.18 -13.71 18.47
CA GLY A 8 -0.68 -14.53 19.32
C GLY A 8 -1.64 -15.46 18.55
N ARG A 9 -2.02 -15.10 17.32
CA ARG A 9 -2.86 -15.92 16.42
C ARG A 9 -2.45 -15.70 14.97
N THR A 10 -2.27 -16.79 14.23
CA THR A 10 -2.00 -16.77 12.79
C THR A 10 -3.26 -17.10 12.01
N ALA A 11 -3.49 -16.39 10.90
CA ALA A 11 -4.53 -16.71 9.92
C ALA A 11 -3.89 -16.84 8.55
N GLU A 12 -4.45 -17.72 7.71
CA GLU A 12 -4.05 -17.78 6.31
C GLU A 12 -4.75 -16.66 5.52
N LEU A 13 -3.99 -16.00 4.65
CA LEU A 13 -4.47 -14.90 3.82
C LEU A 13 -4.64 -15.38 2.37
N GLY A 14 -5.89 -15.42 1.90
CA GLY A 14 -6.22 -15.59 0.48
C GLY A 14 -6.36 -14.24 -0.23
N LEU A 15 -5.90 -14.14 -1.48
CA LEU A 15 -5.94 -12.90 -2.26
C LEU A 15 -6.75 -13.08 -3.53
N LEU A 16 -7.80 -12.29 -3.68
CA LEU A 16 -8.58 -12.20 -4.92
C LEU A 16 -8.37 -10.81 -5.55
N PRO A 17 -7.77 -10.72 -6.76
CA PRO A 17 -7.43 -9.44 -7.38
C PRO A 17 -8.67 -8.77 -8.01
N CYS A 18 -9.54 -8.15 -7.19
CA CYS A 18 -10.76 -7.48 -7.66
C CYS A 18 -10.63 -5.96 -7.84
N GLY A 19 -9.49 -5.37 -7.47
CA GLY A 19 -9.28 -3.92 -7.44
C GLY A 19 -8.24 -3.43 -8.45
N THR A 20 -7.94 -2.13 -8.40
CA THR A 20 -6.84 -1.53 -9.17
C THR A 20 -5.47 -1.72 -8.52
N GLY A 21 -5.42 -1.85 -7.19
CA GLY A 21 -4.20 -2.04 -6.39
C GLY A 21 -3.84 -3.51 -6.19
N ILE A 22 -3.58 -4.25 -7.27
CA ILE A 22 -3.35 -5.71 -7.24
C ILE A 22 -1.86 -6.08 -7.33
N ASP A 23 -0.96 -5.17 -6.95
CA ASP A 23 0.49 -5.37 -7.13
C ASP A 23 1.02 -6.59 -6.40
N PHE A 24 0.50 -6.89 -5.20
CA PHE A 24 0.92 -8.08 -4.47
C PHE A 24 0.44 -9.37 -5.16
N ALA A 25 -0.82 -9.42 -5.58
CA ALA A 25 -1.38 -10.53 -6.34
C ALA A 25 -0.63 -10.77 -7.66
N ARG A 26 -0.25 -9.68 -8.35
CA ARG A 26 0.56 -9.75 -9.57
C ARG A 26 1.96 -10.28 -9.31
N GLY A 27 2.61 -9.84 -8.21
CA GLY A 27 3.91 -10.36 -7.79
C GLY A 27 3.88 -11.85 -7.45
N LEU A 28 2.74 -12.38 -7.02
CA LEU A 28 2.50 -13.82 -6.79
C LEU A 28 2.08 -14.58 -8.06
N GLY A 29 1.98 -13.90 -9.20
CA GLY A 29 1.56 -14.47 -10.47
C GLY A 29 0.12 -14.98 -10.46
N LEU A 30 -0.77 -14.35 -9.66
CA LEU A 30 -2.20 -14.69 -9.68
C LEU A 30 -2.84 -14.25 -11.00
N SER A 31 -3.79 -15.05 -11.49
CA SER A 31 -4.55 -14.72 -12.70
C SER A 31 -5.52 -13.57 -12.41
N ASN A 32 -5.93 -12.84 -13.46
CA ASN A 32 -7.07 -11.91 -13.36
C ASN A 32 -8.41 -12.65 -13.51
N ASP A 33 -8.39 -13.92 -13.91
CA ASP A 33 -9.56 -14.77 -13.94
C ASP A 33 -9.93 -15.20 -12.51
N VAL A 34 -11.17 -14.87 -12.12
CA VAL A 34 -11.69 -15.10 -10.77
C VAL A 34 -11.78 -16.59 -10.46
N ASP A 35 -12.29 -17.40 -11.39
CA ASP A 35 -12.49 -18.83 -11.19
C ASP A 35 -11.16 -19.57 -11.06
N LEU A 36 -10.19 -19.23 -11.91
CA LEU A 36 -8.83 -19.76 -11.80
C LEU A 36 -8.14 -19.36 -10.50
N THR A 37 -8.38 -18.13 -10.05
CA THR A 37 -7.80 -17.65 -8.79
C THR A 37 -8.43 -18.32 -7.58
N LEU A 38 -9.76 -18.51 -7.57
CA LEU A 38 -10.46 -19.23 -6.50
C LEU A 38 -10.00 -20.68 -6.40
N LYS A 39 -9.88 -21.39 -7.53
CA LYS A 39 -9.30 -22.75 -7.56
C LYS A 39 -7.90 -22.77 -6.97
N ARG A 40 -7.04 -21.84 -7.39
CA ARG A 40 -5.68 -21.73 -6.87
C ARG A 40 -5.64 -21.44 -5.36
N ILE A 41 -6.55 -20.61 -4.84
CA ILE A 41 -6.65 -20.37 -3.38
C ILE A 41 -7.07 -21.64 -2.65
N ALA A 42 -8.07 -22.36 -3.16
CA ALA A 42 -8.58 -23.58 -2.54
C ALA A 42 -7.56 -24.73 -2.51
N GLU A 43 -6.68 -24.80 -3.52
CA GLU A 43 -5.66 -25.85 -3.66
C GLU A 43 -4.30 -25.46 -3.07
N ALA A 44 -4.08 -24.17 -2.76
CA ALA A 44 -2.81 -23.68 -2.26
C ALA A 44 -2.52 -24.12 -0.83
N LYS A 45 -1.25 -24.40 -0.54
CA LYS A 45 -0.75 -24.51 0.82
C LYS A 45 -0.30 -23.14 1.30
N GLY A 46 -0.68 -22.78 2.53
CA GLY A 46 -0.19 -21.58 3.19
C GLY A 46 1.33 -21.53 3.20
N ARG A 47 1.89 -20.36 2.92
CA ARG A 47 3.33 -20.08 3.04
C ARG A 47 3.54 -18.84 3.88
N LYS A 48 4.66 -18.80 4.62
CA LYS A 48 5.07 -17.57 5.31
C LYS A 48 5.50 -16.54 4.29
N VAL A 49 5.10 -15.30 4.51
CA VAL A 49 5.52 -14.13 3.74
C VAL A 49 6.01 -13.06 4.71
N ASP A 50 7.01 -12.31 4.29
CA ASP A 50 7.49 -11.19 5.07
C ASP A 50 6.50 -10.03 4.96
N ALA A 51 6.33 -9.32 6.08
CA ALA A 51 5.57 -8.08 6.14
C ALA A 51 6.44 -7.02 6.82
N GLY A 52 6.51 -5.84 6.22
CA GLY A 52 7.18 -4.71 6.83
C GLY A 52 6.28 -4.04 7.87
N CYS A 53 6.89 -3.41 8.87
CA CYS A 53 6.20 -2.58 9.85
C CYS A 53 6.95 -1.26 10.00
N ILE A 54 6.26 -0.15 9.78
CA ILE A 54 6.80 1.19 10.02
C ILE A 54 6.26 1.74 11.34
N SER A 55 7.10 2.46 12.08
CA SER A 55 6.68 3.32 13.18
C SER A 55 6.88 4.76 12.76
N TYR A 56 5.90 5.62 13.06
CA TYR A 56 5.90 7.02 12.63
C TYR A 56 5.07 7.87 13.61
N VAL A 57 5.24 9.19 13.55
CA VAL A 57 4.37 10.13 14.27
C VAL A 57 3.25 10.54 13.32
N ASP A 58 2.01 10.36 13.72
CA ASP A 58 0.85 10.71 12.90
C ASP A 58 0.60 12.22 12.85
N ASP A 59 -0.41 12.62 12.07
CA ASP A 59 -0.77 14.04 11.88
C ASP A 59 -1.29 14.70 13.18
N HIS A 60 -1.53 13.94 14.25
CA HIS A 60 -1.94 14.42 15.58
C HIS A 60 -0.78 14.44 16.59
N GLY A 61 0.43 14.08 16.17
CA GLY A 61 1.60 14.00 17.05
C GLY A 61 1.70 12.70 17.85
N ALA A 62 0.86 11.71 17.60
CA ALA A 62 0.87 10.45 18.32
C ALA A 62 1.80 9.42 17.65
N LEU A 63 2.48 8.61 18.47
CA LEU A 63 3.24 7.46 17.96
C LEU A 63 2.29 6.40 17.40
N ALA A 64 2.46 6.09 16.13
CA ALA A 64 1.66 5.11 15.40
C ALA A 64 2.57 4.06 14.72
N SER A 65 1.95 2.95 14.33
CA SER A 65 2.62 1.87 13.59
C SER A 65 1.71 1.31 12.52
N ARG A 66 2.25 0.96 11.35
CA ARG A 66 1.48 0.34 10.25
C ARG A 66 2.26 -0.80 9.59
N HIS A 67 1.56 -1.89 9.30
CA HIS A 67 2.08 -2.99 8.50
C HIS A 67 1.87 -2.70 7.01
N PHE A 68 2.80 -3.17 6.19
CA PHE A 68 2.73 -3.12 4.74
C PHE A 68 3.33 -4.38 4.14
N ILE A 69 2.83 -4.79 2.98
CA ILE A 69 3.26 -6.03 2.31
C ILE A 69 4.09 -5.78 1.04
N ASN A 70 3.93 -4.60 0.42
CA ASN A 70 4.62 -4.26 -0.83
C ASN A 70 5.68 -3.19 -0.62
N ILE A 71 5.25 -1.97 -0.28
CA ILE A 71 6.13 -0.81 -0.24
C ILE A 71 5.73 0.14 0.88
N ALA A 72 6.73 0.67 1.56
CA ALA A 72 6.66 1.89 2.33
C ALA A 72 7.54 2.91 1.62
N SER A 73 7.02 4.11 1.37
CA SER A 73 7.76 5.19 0.72
C SER A 73 7.57 6.49 1.46
N LEU A 74 8.54 7.38 1.33
CA LEU A 74 8.52 8.72 1.91
C LEU A 74 8.97 9.74 0.87
N GLY A 75 8.61 11.00 1.11
CA GLY A 75 8.96 12.12 0.24
C GLY A 75 7.86 12.47 -0.76
N LEU A 76 8.21 12.63 -2.04
CA LEU A 76 7.28 13.10 -3.07
C LEU A 76 6.06 12.18 -3.23
N SER A 77 6.24 10.86 -3.12
CA SER A 77 5.14 9.89 -3.18
C SER A 77 4.12 10.16 -2.07
N GLY A 78 4.58 10.37 -0.84
CA GLY A 78 3.72 10.69 0.30
C GLY A 78 2.97 12.02 0.13
N ALA A 79 3.64 13.05 -0.41
CA ALA A 79 2.99 14.34 -0.71
C ALA A 79 1.90 14.18 -1.78
N THR A 80 2.20 13.44 -2.84
CA THR A 80 1.26 13.13 -3.93
C THR A 80 0.06 12.35 -3.43
N ASP A 81 0.28 11.29 -2.65
CA ASP A 81 -0.79 10.47 -2.09
C ASP A 81 -1.71 11.27 -1.16
N ARG A 82 -1.14 12.18 -0.35
CA ARG A 82 -1.91 13.08 0.50
C ARG A 82 -2.77 14.04 -0.32
N ALA A 83 -2.19 14.64 -1.36
CA ALA A 83 -2.91 15.56 -2.26
C ALA A 83 -4.04 14.85 -3.02
N VAL A 84 -3.81 13.64 -3.51
CA VAL A 84 -4.83 12.82 -4.19
C VAL A 84 -5.94 12.40 -3.22
N ASN A 85 -5.61 11.99 -2.01
CA ASN A 85 -6.60 11.56 -1.02
C ASN A 85 -7.44 12.71 -0.45
N ALA A 86 -6.90 13.93 -0.40
CA ALA A 86 -7.63 15.12 0.03
C ALA A 86 -8.50 15.77 -1.09
N ASP A 87 -8.39 15.31 -2.34
CA ASP A 87 -9.10 15.93 -3.46
C ASP A 87 -10.59 15.57 -3.50
N LYS A 88 -11.45 16.60 -3.35
CA LYS A 88 -12.91 16.48 -3.37
C LYS A 88 -13.50 16.04 -4.73
N ARG A 89 -12.68 15.97 -5.79
CA ARG A 89 -13.08 15.49 -7.13
C ARG A 89 -12.95 13.98 -7.30
N LYS A 90 -12.51 13.26 -6.26
CA LYS A 90 -12.47 11.80 -6.22
C LYS A 90 -13.85 11.23 -6.60
N GLY A 91 -13.90 10.46 -7.70
CA GLY A 91 -15.15 9.87 -8.23
C GLY A 91 -15.86 10.67 -9.33
N LYS A 92 -15.48 11.94 -9.59
CA LYS A 92 -16.06 12.77 -10.68
C LYS A 92 -15.16 12.86 -11.92
N VAL A 93 -13.89 12.47 -11.79
CA VAL A 93 -12.87 12.53 -12.84
C VAL A 93 -12.12 11.21 -12.85
N SER A 94 -11.63 10.78 -14.02
CA SER A 94 -10.82 9.57 -14.16
C SER A 94 -9.66 9.58 -13.15
N ALA A 95 -9.55 8.52 -12.35
CA ALA A 95 -8.51 8.38 -11.32
C ALA A 95 -7.10 8.52 -11.89
N LYS A 96 -6.87 8.05 -13.13
CA LYS A 96 -5.57 8.17 -13.82
C LYS A 96 -5.22 9.61 -14.17
N ALA A 97 -6.19 10.39 -14.66
CA ALA A 97 -5.97 11.79 -15.03
C ALA A 97 -5.75 12.67 -13.79
N LEU A 98 -6.53 12.43 -12.74
CA LEU A 98 -6.37 13.14 -11.46
C LEU A 98 -5.00 12.84 -10.84
N PHE A 99 -4.59 11.56 -10.84
CA PHE A 99 -3.28 11.14 -10.34
C PHE A 99 -2.16 11.82 -11.12
N TYR A 100 -2.17 11.74 -12.46
CA TYR A 100 -1.12 12.33 -13.29
C TYR A 100 -0.98 13.84 -13.09
N TRP A 101 -2.09 14.58 -13.12
CA TRP A 101 -2.07 16.03 -12.88
C TRP A 101 -1.51 16.38 -11.50
N ARG A 102 -1.93 15.65 -10.46
CA ARG A 102 -1.45 15.86 -9.09
C ARG A 102 0.02 15.51 -8.95
N THR A 103 0.50 14.42 -9.55
CA THR A 103 1.92 14.07 -9.55
C THR A 103 2.77 15.19 -10.14
N VAL A 104 2.37 15.76 -11.29
CA VAL A 104 3.11 16.88 -11.93
C VAL A 104 3.08 18.14 -11.06
N TRP A 105 1.91 18.49 -10.51
CA TRP A 105 1.78 19.67 -9.66
C TRP A 105 2.54 19.57 -8.34
N GLU A 106 2.46 18.41 -7.68
CA GLU A 106 3.22 18.15 -6.45
C GLU A 106 4.71 18.12 -6.77
N PHE A 107 5.15 17.51 -7.87
CA PHE A 107 6.55 17.56 -8.29
C PHE A 107 7.08 19.00 -8.39
N LEU A 108 6.29 19.93 -8.96
CA LEU A 108 6.69 21.34 -9.08
C LEU A 108 6.72 22.10 -7.73
N ARG A 109 5.94 21.69 -6.74
CA ARG A 109 5.87 22.35 -5.42
C ARG A 109 6.68 21.64 -4.35
N TYR A 110 7.14 20.44 -4.63
CA TYR A 110 7.77 19.59 -3.65
C TYR A 110 9.14 20.14 -3.28
N ARG A 111 9.29 20.48 -2.00
CA ARG A 111 10.59 20.79 -1.42
C ARG A 111 11.20 19.50 -0.91
N PHE A 112 12.35 19.11 -1.47
CA PHE A 112 13.09 17.95 -1.00
C PHE A 112 13.39 18.06 0.49
N GLN A 113 13.19 16.96 1.20
CA GLN A 113 13.45 16.85 2.63
C GLN A 113 14.81 16.17 2.81
N ASP A 114 15.55 16.58 3.83
CA ASP A 114 16.76 15.87 4.23
C ASP A 114 16.38 14.55 4.89
N VAL A 115 16.95 13.46 4.39
CA VAL A 115 16.67 12.10 4.86
C VAL A 115 17.97 11.45 5.24
N ALA A 116 18.04 10.93 6.46
CA ALA A 116 19.15 10.11 6.92
C ALA A 116 18.69 8.65 7.03
N ILE A 117 19.55 7.74 6.57
CA ILE A 117 19.41 6.31 6.81
C ILE A 117 20.56 5.94 7.74
N THR A 118 20.24 5.54 8.97
CA THR A 118 21.19 5.20 10.04
C THR A 118 21.13 3.72 10.37
#